data_AF-A0A950NMF7-F1
#
_entry.id   AF-A0A950NMF7-F1
#
_cell.length_a   1.000
_cell.length_b   1.000
_cell.length_c   1.000
_cell.angle_alpha   90.00
_cell.angle_beta   90.00
_cell.angle_gamma   90.00
#
_symmetry.space_group_name_H-M   'P 1'
#
loop_
_entity.id
_entity.type
_entity.pdbx_description
1 polymer ?
#
loop_
_entity_poly.entity_id
_entity_poly.type
_entity_poly.pdbx_seq_one_letter_code
_entity_poly.pdbx_strand_id
1 'polypeptide(L)'
;AGVRFAQQHLNFKLGTIAKFGTTETDLTAQLQQVKTGCDAVFLVALPTASIPLMSLAAAQNVNVRWIGQAPTWVSLLASGAAASYLQQHFWLASQGPEWGDTSVPGMKQMLDDIARFSPGQKPDIYFAFGYTQALTVTKLLEKAVALGDLSRAGIMKALNQLGDVDTLGLAGVYHYGPPASRVPPRISTVFAVDPTAAATGYLKAIDTNFASPTAQQYKFP
;
A
#
# COMPACT_ATOMS: atom_id res chain seq x y z
N ALA A 1 9.07 1.26 12.75
CA ALA A 1 10.49 0.96 12.55
C ALA A 1 11.05 1.68 11.32
N GLY A 2 10.46 1.51 10.13
CA GLY A 2 10.91 2.15 8.88
C GLY A 2 11.16 3.67 8.96
N VAL A 3 10.22 4.47 9.48
CA VAL A 3 10.41 5.93 9.59
C VAL A 3 11.61 6.32 10.47
N ARG A 4 11.85 5.60 11.58
CA ARG A 4 13.02 5.86 12.43
C ARG A 4 14.32 5.48 11.73
N PHE A 5 14.32 4.36 10.99
CA PHE A 5 15.46 3.96 10.17
C PHE A 5 15.75 4.99 9.07
N ALA A 6 14.71 5.49 8.40
CA ALA A 6 14.85 6.53 7.40
C ALA A 6 15.45 7.82 7.99
N GLN A 7 15.03 8.23 9.20
CA GLN A 7 15.58 9.41 9.87
C GLN A 7 17.09 9.30 10.16
N GLN A 8 17.61 8.09 10.36
CA GLN A 8 19.04 7.88 10.60
C GLN A 8 19.90 8.05 9.33
N HIS A 9 19.29 7.96 8.15
CA HIS A 9 20.00 7.92 6.86
C HIS A 9 19.61 9.06 5.91
N LEU A 10 18.49 9.74 6.17
CA LEU A 10 17.96 10.83 5.37
C LEU A 10 17.95 12.11 6.20
N ASN A 11 18.11 13.25 5.53
CA ASN A 11 18.16 14.55 6.18
C ASN A 11 16.75 15.09 6.52
N PHE A 12 16.08 14.48 7.50
CA PHE A 12 14.85 15.01 8.08
C PHE A 12 14.81 14.80 9.60
N LYS A 13 13.96 15.57 10.29
CA LYS A 13 13.72 15.42 11.72
C LYS A 13 12.34 14.79 11.93
N LEU A 14 12.29 13.75 12.77
CA LEU A 14 11.01 13.17 13.14
C LEU A 14 10.33 14.07 14.18
N GLY A 15 9.15 14.56 13.83
CA GLY A 15 8.30 15.35 14.71
C GLY A 15 7.50 14.49 15.69
N THR A 16 6.38 15.05 16.17
CA THR A 16 5.47 14.40 17.09
C THR A 16 4.91 13.09 16.53
N ILE A 17 4.92 12.03 17.34
CA ILE A 17 4.29 10.74 16.99
C ILE A 17 2.95 10.67 17.73
N ALA A 18 1.88 11.03 17.03
CA ALA A 18 0.51 10.85 17.52
C ALA A 18 0.08 9.39 17.34
N LYS A 19 -0.42 8.77 18.42
CA LYS A 19 -0.95 7.40 18.41
C LYS A 19 -2.46 7.41 18.61
N PHE A 20 -3.13 6.37 18.12
CA PHE A 20 -4.56 6.16 18.26
C PHE A 20 -4.88 4.66 18.22
N GLY A 21 -6.06 4.28 18.70
CA GLY A 21 -6.53 2.90 18.71
C GLY A 21 -6.89 2.38 17.31
N THR A 22 -6.81 1.07 17.08
CA THR A 22 -7.09 0.47 15.77
C THR A 22 -8.54 0.63 15.30
N THR A 23 -9.46 0.91 16.22
CA THR A 23 -10.89 1.16 15.96
C THR A 23 -11.27 2.63 16.15
N GLU A 24 -10.32 3.50 16.48
CA GLU A 24 -10.56 4.92 16.72
C GLU A 24 -10.78 5.63 15.39
N THR A 25 -11.88 6.36 15.27
CA THR A 25 -12.28 7.07 14.04
C THR A 25 -12.24 8.59 14.19
N ASP A 26 -12.40 9.10 15.41
CA ASP A 26 -12.19 10.51 15.72
C ASP A 26 -10.71 10.74 16.06
N LEU A 27 -10.00 11.38 15.12
CA LEU A 27 -8.60 11.71 15.26
C LEU A 27 -8.36 13.22 15.46
N THR A 28 -9.34 13.94 16.02
CA THR A 28 -9.26 15.39 16.22
C THR A 28 -8.06 15.78 17.07
N ALA A 29 -7.84 15.10 18.20
CA ALA A 29 -6.72 15.37 19.10
C ALA A 29 -5.36 15.09 18.44
N GLN A 30 -5.27 14.02 17.64
CA GLN A 30 -4.09 13.64 16.89
C GLN A 30 -3.80 14.64 15.78
N LEU A 31 -4.83 15.15 15.08
CA LEU A 31 -4.68 16.23 14.11
C LEU A 31 -4.08 17.48 14.75
N GLN A 32 -4.57 17.89 15.94
CA GLN A 32 -4.03 19.08 16.62
C GLN A 32 -2.54 18.95 16.94
N GLN A 33 -2.05 17.73 17.20
CA GLN A 33 -0.64 17.48 17.50
C GLN A 33 0.29 17.58 16.29
N VAL A 34 -0.23 17.36 15.07
CA VAL A 34 0.59 17.22 13.85
C VAL A 34 0.30 18.27 12.78
N LYS A 35 -0.76 19.07 12.93
CA LYS A 35 -1.22 20.02 11.90
C LYS A 35 -0.29 21.23 11.70
N THR A 36 0.68 21.45 12.57
CA THR A 36 1.67 22.53 12.47
C THR A 36 3.07 22.02 12.81
N GLY A 37 4.11 22.73 12.35
CA GLY A 37 5.51 22.47 12.70
C GLY A 37 6.17 21.31 11.95
N CYS A 38 5.46 20.65 11.02
CA CYS A 38 6.00 19.62 10.14
C CYS A 38 5.71 19.97 8.67
N ASP A 39 6.67 19.75 7.79
CA ASP A 39 6.47 19.87 6.33
C ASP A 39 5.56 18.74 5.79
N ALA A 40 5.65 17.56 6.43
CA ALA A 40 4.89 16.39 6.07
C ALA A 40 4.45 15.56 7.29
N VAL A 41 3.33 14.86 7.15
CA VAL A 41 2.81 13.90 8.12
C VAL A 41 2.71 12.52 7.46
N PHE A 42 3.46 11.56 8.00
CA PHE A 42 3.37 10.16 7.58
C PHE A 42 2.21 9.47 8.31
N LEU A 43 1.19 9.06 7.58
CA LEU A 43 -0.06 8.50 8.12
C LEU A 43 -0.14 7.00 7.85
N VAL A 44 -0.39 6.23 8.90
CA VAL A 44 -0.76 4.81 8.81
C VAL A 44 -2.07 4.62 9.54
N ALA A 45 -3.17 4.44 8.80
CA ALA A 45 -4.52 4.33 9.33
C ALA A 45 -5.39 3.48 8.40
N LEU A 46 -6.53 3.02 8.91
CA LEU A 46 -7.59 2.44 8.08
C LEU A 46 -8.42 3.56 7.44
N PRO A 47 -9.11 3.28 6.31
CA PRO A 47 -9.95 4.28 5.65
C PRO A 47 -11.06 4.86 6.55
N THR A 48 -11.55 4.07 7.49
CA THR A 48 -12.56 4.48 8.50
C THR A 48 -12.10 5.64 9.37
N ALA A 49 -10.80 5.77 9.62
CA ALA A 49 -10.20 6.90 10.33
C ALA A 49 -9.63 7.95 9.37
N SER A 50 -9.11 7.54 8.21
CA SER A 50 -8.55 8.46 7.21
C SER A 50 -9.60 9.40 6.63
N ILE A 51 -10.82 8.93 6.30
CA ILE A 51 -11.89 9.77 5.73
C ILE A 51 -12.26 10.95 6.63
N PRO A 52 -12.67 10.74 7.90
CA PRO A 52 -13.01 11.86 8.77
C PRO A 52 -11.79 12.74 9.07
N LEU A 53 -10.58 12.17 9.26
CA LEU A 53 -9.35 12.94 9.49
C LEU A 53 -9.04 13.89 8.32
N MET A 54 -9.10 13.41 7.08
CA MET A 54 -8.83 14.22 5.90
C MET A 54 -9.90 15.28 5.66
N SER A 55 -11.17 14.97 5.98
CA SER A 55 -12.26 15.94 5.93
C SER A 55 -12.06 17.06 6.96
N LEU A 56 -11.63 16.72 8.18
CA LEU A 56 -11.31 17.69 9.22
C LEU A 56 -10.07 18.53 8.87
N ALA A 57 -9.03 17.90 8.33
CA ALA A 57 -7.82 18.59 7.87
C ALA A 57 -8.13 19.60 6.76
N ALA A 58 -8.98 19.23 5.79
CA ALA A 58 -9.47 20.13 4.75
C ALA A 58 -10.27 21.29 5.34
N ALA A 59 -11.22 21.02 6.25
CA ALA A 59 -12.04 22.05 6.90
C ALA A 59 -11.21 23.05 7.73
N GLN A 60 -10.09 22.60 8.31
CA GLN A 60 -9.15 23.43 9.07
C GLN A 60 -8.05 24.06 8.21
N ASN A 61 -8.06 23.88 6.88
CA ASN A 61 -7.01 24.35 5.96
C ASN A 61 -5.60 23.94 6.40
N VAL A 62 -5.43 22.69 6.85
CA VAL A 62 -4.14 22.20 7.35
C VAL A 62 -3.13 22.14 6.21
N ASN A 63 -2.09 22.96 6.28
CA ASN A 63 -1.11 23.10 5.20
C ASN A 63 0.13 22.20 5.43
N VAL A 64 -0.06 20.88 5.31
CA VAL A 64 1.04 19.89 5.38
C VAL A 64 0.95 18.94 4.19
N ARG A 65 2.04 18.27 3.83
CA ARG A 65 2.02 17.11 2.92
C ARG A 65 1.67 15.85 3.72
N TRP A 66 0.55 15.23 3.43
CA TRP A 66 0.24 13.89 3.91
C TRP A 66 0.93 12.84 3.04
N ILE A 67 1.61 11.91 3.68
CA ILE A 67 2.15 10.69 3.06
C ILE A 67 1.41 9.53 3.71
N GLY A 68 0.32 9.09 3.08
CA GLY A 68 -0.41 7.90 3.51
C GLY A 68 0.34 6.64 3.11
N GLN A 69 0.40 5.67 4.00
CA GLN A 69 0.82 4.31 3.68
C GLN A 69 -0.43 3.43 3.61
N ALA A 70 -0.58 2.62 2.56
CA ALA A 70 -1.67 1.64 2.47
C ALA A 70 -1.77 0.83 3.79
N PRO A 71 -2.95 0.73 4.45
CA PRO A 71 -4.28 0.84 3.87
C PRO A 71 -5.00 2.20 4.12
N THR A 72 -4.31 3.34 4.07
CA THR A 72 -4.98 4.65 4.30
C THR A 72 -6.01 5.06 3.25
N TRP A 73 -5.97 4.46 2.05
CA TRP A 73 -6.70 4.94 0.88
C TRP A 73 -7.98 4.16 0.59
N VAL A 74 -9.00 4.85 0.12
CA VAL A 74 -10.14 4.34 -0.68
C VAL A 74 -10.54 5.44 -1.65
N SER A 75 -11.15 5.08 -2.79
CA SER A 75 -11.58 6.04 -3.81
C SER A 75 -12.57 7.11 -3.31
N LEU A 76 -13.32 6.82 -2.24
CA LEU A 76 -14.23 7.79 -1.59
C LEU A 76 -13.51 9.04 -1.08
N LEU A 77 -12.21 8.95 -0.76
CA LEU A 77 -11.40 10.10 -0.39
C LEU A 77 -11.30 11.10 -1.55
N ALA A 78 -11.08 10.62 -2.78
CA ALA A 78 -10.98 11.45 -3.97
C ALA A 78 -12.32 11.96 -4.52
N SER A 79 -13.43 11.30 -4.18
CA SER A 79 -14.77 11.72 -4.62
C SER A 79 -15.57 12.46 -3.54
N GLY A 80 -15.01 12.62 -2.34
CA GLY A 80 -15.66 13.25 -1.19
C GLY A 80 -15.37 14.75 -1.05
N ALA A 81 -15.84 15.35 0.05
CA ALA A 81 -15.68 16.78 0.33
C ALA A 81 -14.20 17.23 0.44
N ALA A 82 -13.29 16.31 0.75
CA ALA A 82 -11.85 16.59 0.85
C ALA A 82 -11.09 16.43 -0.49
N ALA A 83 -11.76 16.13 -1.60
CA ALA A 83 -11.12 15.80 -2.88
C ALA A 83 -10.08 16.84 -3.33
N SER A 84 -10.47 18.11 -3.43
CA SER A 84 -9.58 19.20 -3.86
C SER A 84 -8.41 19.41 -2.90
N TYR A 85 -8.63 19.22 -1.59
CA TYR A 85 -7.58 19.28 -0.58
C TYR A 85 -6.58 18.13 -0.78
N LEU A 86 -7.06 16.91 -0.96
CA LEU A 86 -6.21 15.73 -1.12
C LEU A 86 -5.39 15.77 -2.41
N GLN A 87 -5.95 16.27 -3.51
CA GLN A 87 -5.20 16.50 -4.75
C GLN A 87 -3.94 17.35 -4.50
N GLN A 88 -4.04 18.35 -3.63
CA GLN A 88 -2.93 19.27 -3.35
C GLN A 88 -2.00 18.76 -2.25
N HIS A 89 -2.54 18.03 -1.26
CA HIS A 89 -1.84 17.73 0.00
C HIS A 89 -1.53 16.26 0.23
N PHE A 90 -2.01 15.30 -0.57
CA PHE A 90 -1.89 13.88 -0.25
C PHE A 90 -1.08 13.10 -1.30
N TRP A 91 -0.12 12.32 -0.80
CA TRP A 91 0.52 11.23 -1.55
C TRP A 91 0.24 9.90 -0.86
N LEU A 92 0.06 8.86 -1.66
CA LEU A 92 -0.07 7.49 -1.19
C LEU A 92 1.20 6.69 -1.54
N ALA A 93 1.84 6.11 -0.54
CA ALA A 93 2.79 5.03 -0.72
C ALA A 93 2.04 3.68 -0.66
N SER A 94 2.02 2.96 -1.76
CA SER A 94 1.38 1.63 -1.88
C SER A 94 2.22 0.73 -2.81
N GLN A 95 1.96 -0.57 -2.80
CA GLN A 95 2.58 -1.50 -3.75
C GLN A 95 1.87 -1.47 -5.11
N GLY A 96 2.58 -1.93 -6.14
CA GLY A 96 2.03 -2.22 -7.46
C GLY A 96 1.98 -1.00 -8.40
N PRO A 97 1.72 -1.24 -9.69
CA PRO A 97 1.64 -0.18 -10.70
C PRO A 97 0.34 0.61 -10.59
N GLU A 98 0.22 1.64 -11.43
CA GLU A 98 -1.06 2.32 -11.66
C GLU A 98 -2.10 1.34 -12.23
N TRP A 99 -3.33 1.45 -11.74
CA TRP A 99 -4.43 0.63 -12.26
C TRP A 99 -4.64 0.93 -13.75
N GLY A 100 -4.73 -0.12 -14.58
CA GLY A 100 -4.87 0.05 -16.03
C GLY A 100 -3.56 0.01 -16.81
N ASP A 101 -2.40 0.02 -16.14
CA ASP A 101 -1.10 -0.09 -16.80
C ASP A 101 -0.87 -1.51 -17.34
N THR A 102 -1.31 -1.75 -18.57
CA THR A 102 -1.18 -3.05 -19.25
C THR A 102 0.23 -3.37 -19.73
N SER A 103 1.20 -2.46 -19.55
CA SER A 103 2.62 -2.79 -19.74
C SER A 103 3.13 -3.75 -18.65
N VAL A 104 2.46 -3.79 -17.49
CA VAL A 104 2.73 -4.74 -16.42
C VAL A 104 1.92 -6.02 -16.66
N PRO A 105 2.58 -7.19 -16.84
CA PRO A 105 1.89 -8.43 -17.20
C PRO A 105 0.80 -8.83 -16.21
N GLY A 106 1.04 -8.68 -14.90
CA GLY A 106 0.06 -9.00 -13.88
C GLY A 106 -1.15 -8.07 -13.89
N MET A 107 -0.98 -6.79 -14.23
CA MET A 107 -2.09 -5.85 -14.39
C MET A 107 -2.93 -6.22 -15.60
N LYS A 108 -2.30 -6.55 -16.73
CA LYS A 108 -3.02 -7.06 -17.91
C LYS A 108 -3.83 -8.31 -17.56
N GLN A 109 -3.21 -9.30 -16.92
CA GLN A 109 -3.89 -10.54 -16.54
C GLN A 109 -5.06 -10.28 -15.60
N MET A 110 -4.87 -9.43 -14.59
CA MET A 110 -5.93 -9.06 -13.63
C MET A 110 -7.12 -8.38 -14.34
N LEU A 111 -6.87 -7.48 -15.29
CA LEU A 111 -7.93 -6.80 -16.04
C LEU A 111 -8.69 -7.76 -16.98
N ASP A 112 -7.99 -8.70 -17.61
CA ASP A 112 -8.62 -9.74 -18.44
C ASP A 112 -9.52 -10.65 -17.56
N ASP A 113 -9.05 -11.02 -16.36
CA ASP A 113 -9.84 -11.80 -15.40
C ASP A 113 -11.05 -11.02 -14.85
N ILE A 114 -10.88 -9.73 -14.56
CA ILE A 114 -11.98 -8.83 -14.18
C ILE A 114 -13.04 -8.80 -15.28
N ALA A 115 -12.64 -8.59 -16.54
CA ALA A 115 -13.58 -8.53 -17.66
C ALA A 115 -14.39 -9.83 -17.80
N ARG A 116 -13.76 -10.98 -17.50
CA ARG A 116 -14.39 -12.29 -17.60
C ARG A 116 -15.28 -12.64 -16.41
N PHE A 117 -14.85 -12.36 -15.19
CA PHE A 117 -15.46 -12.92 -13.97
C PHE A 117 -16.11 -11.87 -13.07
N SER A 118 -15.73 -10.59 -13.18
CA SER A 118 -16.28 -9.51 -12.36
C SER A 118 -16.30 -8.19 -13.13
N PRO A 119 -17.03 -8.09 -14.26
CA PRO A 119 -16.96 -6.93 -15.16
C PRO A 119 -17.41 -5.60 -14.51
N GLY A 120 -18.10 -5.66 -13.36
CA GLY A 120 -18.46 -4.48 -12.56
C GLY A 120 -17.38 -3.99 -11.60
N GLN A 121 -16.24 -4.68 -11.48
CA GLN A 121 -15.15 -4.28 -10.59
C GLN A 121 -14.57 -2.94 -11.06
N LYS A 122 -14.64 -1.95 -10.18
CA LYS A 122 -14.01 -0.65 -10.39
C LYS A 122 -12.55 -0.68 -9.92
N PRO A 123 -11.71 0.26 -10.35
CA PRO A 123 -10.36 0.41 -9.82
C PRO A 123 -10.34 0.47 -8.30
N ASP A 124 -9.59 -0.44 -7.69
CA ASP A 124 -9.45 -0.55 -6.23
C ASP A 124 -8.12 -1.22 -5.87
N ILE A 125 -7.29 -0.52 -5.09
CA ILE A 125 -6.00 -1.03 -4.63
C ILE A 125 -6.14 -2.29 -3.75
N TYR A 126 -7.27 -2.46 -3.05
CA TYR A 126 -7.52 -3.66 -2.25
C TYR A 126 -7.87 -4.86 -3.11
N PHE A 127 -8.56 -4.64 -4.24
CA PHE A 127 -8.76 -5.70 -5.23
C PHE A 127 -7.42 -6.17 -5.79
N ALA A 128 -6.55 -5.24 -6.20
CA ALA A 128 -5.22 -5.56 -6.69
C ALA A 128 -4.36 -6.29 -5.64
N PHE A 129 -4.45 -5.87 -4.37
CA PHE A 129 -3.80 -6.58 -3.27
C PHE A 129 -4.33 -8.00 -3.06
N GLY A 130 -5.66 -8.18 -3.08
CA GLY A 130 -6.29 -9.49 -2.97
C GLY A 130 -5.91 -10.41 -4.13
N TYR A 131 -5.88 -9.89 -5.35
CA TYR A 131 -5.46 -10.63 -6.55
C TYR A 131 -3.98 -11.09 -6.42
N THR A 132 -3.10 -10.20 -5.96
CA THR A 132 -1.69 -10.50 -5.68
C THR A 132 -1.52 -11.61 -4.63
N GLN A 133 -2.32 -11.56 -3.56
CA GLN A 133 -2.35 -12.63 -2.55
C GLN A 133 -2.86 -13.95 -3.13
N ALA A 134 -3.88 -13.92 -3.99
CA ALA A 134 -4.41 -15.11 -4.64
C ALA A 134 -3.34 -15.77 -5.53
N LEU A 135 -2.59 -15.00 -6.33
CA LEU A 135 -1.45 -15.53 -7.09
C LEU A 135 -0.41 -16.23 -6.20
N THR A 136 -0.10 -15.62 -5.06
CA THR A 136 0.86 -16.16 -4.09
C THR A 136 0.36 -17.46 -3.45
N VAL A 137 -0.91 -17.50 -3.03
CA VAL A 137 -1.54 -18.70 -2.46
C VAL A 137 -1.61 -19.82 -3.50
N THR A 138 -1.91 -19.50 -4.76
CA THR A 138 -1.87 -20.49 -5.85
C THR A 138 -0.49 -21.13 -5.97
N LYS A 139 0.60 -20.34 -5.99
CA LYS A 139 1.98 -20.86 -6.04
C LYS A 139 2.31 -21.75 -4.83
N LEU A 140 1.86 -21.35 -3.64
CA LEU A 140 2.02 -22.14 -2.43
C LEU A 140 1.30 -23.50 -2.54
N LEU A 141 0.05 -23.50 -3.01
CA LEU A 141 -0.75 -24.71 -3.15
C LEU A 141 -0.21 -25.63 -4.27
N GLU A 142 0.24 -25.07 -5.39
CA GLU A 142 0.96 -25.80 -6.45
C GLU A 142 2.19 -26.52 -5.88
N LYS A 143 2.97 -25.83 -5.04
CA LYS A 143 4.13 -26.43 -4.36
C LYS A 143 3.72 -27.56 -3.40
N ALA A 144 2.64 -27.37 -2.64
CA ALA A 144 2.13 -28.40 -1.72
C ALA A 144 1.64 -29.65 -2.48
N VAL A 145 0.95 -29.47 -3.62
CA VAL A 145 0.56 -30.56 -4.53
C VAL A 145 1.79 -31.28 -5.07
N ALA A 146 2.82 -30.55 -5.52
CA ALA A 146 4.06 -31.16 -6.00
C ALA A 146 4.82 -31.96 -4.92
N LEU A 147 4.66 -31.57 -3.65
CA LEU A 147 5.17 -32.31 -2.49
C LEU A 147 4.28 -33.48 -2.05
N GLY A 148 3.09 -33.63 -2.66
CA GLY A 148 2.14 -34.69 -2.36
C GLY A 148 1.40 -34.54 -1.03
N ASP A 149 1.35 -33.35 -0.44
CA ASP A 149 0.74 -33.13 0.88
C ASP A 149 0.03 -31.77 0.97
N LEU A 150 -1.30 -31.80 0.87
CA LEU A 150 -2.18 -30.63 1.08
C LEU A 150 -2.70 -30.51 2.52
N SER A 151 -2.18 -31.30 3.46
CA SER A 151 -2.47 -31.10 4.89
C SER A 151 -1.89 -29.77 5.37
N ARG A 152 -2.30 -29.34 6.57
CA ARG A 152 -1.70 -28.17 7.23
C ARG A 152 -0.17 -28.29 7.34
N ALA A 153 0.35 -29.48 7.62
CA ALA A 153 1.79 -29.72 7.72
C ALA A 153 2.47 -29.61 6.35
N GLY A 154 1.85 -30.17 5.31
CA GLY A 154 2.30 -30.09 3.93
C GLY A 154 2.35 -28.66 3.39
N ILE A 155 1.33 -27.85 3.65
CA ILE A 155 1.30 -26.43 3.27
C ILE A 155 2.40 -25.65 4.01
N MET A 156 2.61 -25.90 5.29
CA MET A 156 3.70 -25.26 6.04
C MET A 156 5.09 -25.66 5.49
N LYS A 157 5.26 -26.93 5.12
CA LYS A 157 6.47 -27.42 4.46
C LYS A 157 6.67 -26.74 3.11
N ALA A 158 5.62 -26.65 2.29
CA ALA A 158 5.64 -25.97 1.00
C ALA A 158 6.01 -24.50 1.14
N LEU A 159 5.42 -23.78 2.11
CA LEU A 159 5.72 -22.37 2.38
C LEU A 159 7.19 -22.14 2.73
N ASN A 160 7.78 -23.04 3.52
CA ASN A 160 9.20 -22.97 3.88
C ASN A 160 10.13 -23.36 2.72
N GLN A 161 9.62 -23.86 1.60
CA GLN A 161 10.37 -24.27 0.41
C GLN A 161 9.91 -23.54 -0.85
N LEU A 162 9.12 -22.47 -0.70
CA LEU A 162 8.43 -21.82 -1.81
C LEU A 162 9.41 -20.97 -2.65
N GLY A 163 10.40 -20.33 -2.02
CA GLY A 163 11.37 -19.48 -2.71
C GLY A 163 10.74 -18.17 -3.17
N ASP A 164 11.25 -17.65 -4.29
CA ASP A 164 10.78 -16.37 -4.84
C ASP A 164 9.39 -16.51 -5.45
N VAL A 165 8.50 -15.61 -5.05
CA VAL A 165 7.17 -15.45 -5.67
C VAL A 165 7.14 -14.09 -6.35
N ASP A 166 7.15 -14.12 -7.68
CA ASP A 166 6.85 -12.97 -8.53
C ASP A 166 5.35 -12.95 -8.85
N THR A 167 4.70 -11.85 -8.52
CA THR A 167 3.27 -11.62 -8.80
C THR A 167 3.11 -10.83 -10.09
N LEU A 168 3.97 -11.11 -11.08
CA LEU A 168 3.97 -10.53 -12.42
C LEU A 168 4.04 -9.00 -12.39
N GLY A 169 4.83 -8.46 -11.46
CA GLY A 169 5.01 -7.02 -11.26
C GLY A 169 3.87 -6.29 -10.53
N LEU A 170 2.81 -6.97 -10.08
CA LEU A 170 1.76 -6.35 -9.24
C LEU A 170 2.22 -5.98 -7.83
N ALA A 171 3.32 -6.58 -7.38
CA ALA A 171 4.03 -6.26 -6.16
C ALA A 171 5.50 -6.62 -6.36
N GLY A 172 6.34 -6.25 -5.39
CA GLY A 172 7.73 -6.69 -5.42
C GLY A 172 7.86 -8.17 -5.12
N VAL A 173 8.87 -8.81 -5.70
CA VAL A 173 9.18 -10.22 -5.45
C VAL A 173 9.41 -10.43 -3.97
N TYR A 174 8.68 -11.38 -3.39
CA TYR A 174 8.85 -11.81 -2.01
C TYR A 174 9.59 -13.16 -1.99
N HIS A 175 10.66 -13.25 -1.23
CA HIS A 175 11.34 -14.54 -1.00
C HIS A 175 10.72 -15.25 0.21
N TYR A 176 10.05 -16.37 -0.03
CA TYR A 176 9.50 -17.24 1.00
C TYR A 176 10.48 -18.36 1.38
N GLY A 177 10.48 -18.68 2.66
CA GLY A 177 11.29 -19.74 3.25
C GLY A 177 10.97 -19.88 4.74
N PRO A 178 11.82 -20.57 5.52
CA PRO A 178 11.78 -20.48 6.97
C PRO A 178 11.70 -19.02 7.41
N PRO A 179 10.97 -18.68 8.50
CA PRO A 179 10.73 -17.28 8.87
C PRO A 179 11.96 -16.37 8.87
N ALA A 180 13.10 -16.87 9.36
CA ALA A 180 14.37 -16.13 9.43
C ALA A 180 15.04 -15.86 8.08
N SER A 181 14.68 -16.57 7.00
CA SER A 181 15.25 -16.37 5.66
C SER A 181 14.33 -15.59 4.73
N ARG A 182 13.13 -15.20 5.18
CA ARG A 182 12.18 -14.49 4.32
C ARG A 182 12.69 -13.10 3.98
N VAL A 183 12.51 -12.70 2.73
CA VAL A 183 12.90 -11.36 2.25
C VAL A 183 11.68 -10.67 1.66
N PRO A 184 11.02 -9.79 2.42
CA PRO A 184 9.98 -8.93 1.88
C PRO A 184 10.55 -7.93 0.87
N PRO A 185 9.75 -7.51 -0.12
CA PRO A 185 10.15 -6.47 -1.05
C PRO A 185 10.31 -5.12 -0.32
N ARG A 186 11.17 -4.28 -0.88
CA ARG A 186 11.46 -2.92 -0.38
C ARG A 186 11.01 -1.84 -1.35
N ILE A 187 10.16 -2.21 -2.30
CA ILE A 187 9.63 -1.31 -3.32
C ILE A 187 8.28 -0.75 -2.90
N SER A 188 7.99 0.47 -3.33
CA SER A 188 6.67 1.07 -3.23
C SER A 188 6.48 2.01 -4.41
N THR A 189 5.26 2.11 -4.90
CA THR A 189 4.84 3.18 -5.80
C THR A 189 4.34 4.34 -4.97
N VAL A 190 4.76 5.54 -5.34
CA VAL A 190 4.19 6.78 -4.82
C VAL A 190 3.14 7.26 -5.81
N PHE A 191 1.93 7.48 -5.32
CA PHE A 191 0.79 7.98 -6.09
C PHE A 191 0.40 9.37 -5.62
N ALA A 192 0.08 10.24 -6.57
CA ALA A 192 -0.65 11.48 -6.33
C ALA A 192 -2.14 11.25 -6.51
N VAL A 193 -2.96 11.99 -5.76
CA VAL A 193 -4.41 11.98 -5.92
C VAL A 193 -4.79 12.81 -7.14
N ASP A 194 -5.58 12.23 -8.04
CA ASP A 194 -6.14 12.91 -9.21
C ASP A 194 -7.67 12.68 -9.26
N PRO A 195 -8.49 13.66 -8.85
CA PRO A 195 -9.95 13.55 -8.87
C PRO A 195 -10.55 13.32 -10.26
N THR A 196 -9.79 13.59 -11.34
CA THR A 196 -10.24 13.38 -12.72
C THR A 196 -9.94 11.97 -13.23
N ALA A 197 -9.05 11.23 -12.56
CA ALA A 197 -8.57 9.91 -12.98
C ALA A 197 -9.45 8.76 -12.43
N ALA A 198 -10.77 8.88 -12.49
CA ALA A 198 -11.70 7.88 -11.96
C ALA A 198 -11.47 6.47 -12.55
N ALA A 199 -11.06 6.39 -13.82
CA ALA A 199 -10.77 5.15 -14.54
C ALA A 199 -9.54 4.39 -14.00
N THR A 200 -8.66 5.05 -13.25
CA THR A 200 -7.47 4.45 -12.61
C THR A 200 -7.58 4.47 -11.08
N GLY A 201 -8.75 4.77 -10.52
CA GLY A 201 -8.98 4.78 -9.07
C GLY A 201 -8.60 6.08 -8.38
N TYR A 202 -8.56 7.19 -9.14
CA TYR A 202 -8.21 8.54 -8.69
C TYR A 202 -6.77 8.67 -8.18
N LEU A 203 -5.91 7.77 -8.62
CA LEU A 203 -4.49 7.75 -8.28
C LEU A 203 -3.70 7.76 -9.58
N LYS A 204 -2.68 8.61 -9.61
CA LYS A 204 -1.67 8.64 -10.66
C LYS A 204 -0.32 8.33 -10.07
N ALA A 205 0.39 7.35 -10.62
CA ALA A 205 1.74 7.04 -10.18
C ALA A 205 2.67 8.22 -10.54
N ILE A 206 3.42 8.70 -9.55
CA ILE A 206 4.48 9.69 -9.75
C ILE A 206 5.87 9.04 -9.70
N ASP A 207 6.00 7.90 -9.03
CA ASP A 207 7.20 7.07 -9.05
C ASP A 207 6.80 5.61 -8.82
N THR A 208 7.01 4.74 -9.82
CA THR A 208 6.47 3.37 -9.84
C THR A 208 7.49 2.36 -9.35
N ASN A 209 7.08 1.50 -8.41
CA ASN A 209 7.88 0.38 -7.91
C ASN A 209 9.29 0.79 -7.45
N PHE A 210 9.40 1.97 -6.83
CA PHE A 210 10.66 2.57 -6.42
C PHE A 210 11.20 1.95 -5.13
N ALA A 211 12.51 1.72 -5.09
CA ALA A 211 13.26 1.43 -3.86
C ALA A 211 14.46 2.36 -3.74
N SER A 212 14.49 3.17 -2.68
CA SER A 212 15.63 4.05 -2.42
C SER A 212 16.87 3.26 -1.98
N PRO A 213 18.09 3.80 -2.17
CA PRO A 213 19.30 3.22 -1.61
C PRO A 213 19.21 2.97 -0.10
N THR A 214 18.53 3.87 0.61
CA THR A 214 18.24 3.71 2.05
C THR A 214 17.31 2.53 2.30
N ALA A 215 16.20 2.41 1.56
CA ALA A 215 15.27 1.29 1.73
C ALA A 215 15.98 -0.05 1.55
N GLN A 216 16.87 -0.18 0.55
CA GLN A 216 17.65 -1.39 0.28
C GLN A 216 18.51 -1.85 1.47
N GLN A 217 18.95 -0.92 2.32
CA GLN A 217 19.75 -1.23 3.51
C GLN A 217 18.90 -1.68 4.71
N TYR A 218 17.57 -1.48 4.65
CA TYR A 218 16.68 -1.87 5.74
C TYR A 218 16.61 -3.39 5.88
N LYS A 219 16.79 -3.87 7.11
CA LYS A 219 16.59 -5.27 7.48
C LYS A 219 15.25 -5.41 8.19
N PHE A 220 14.38 -6.25 7.64
CA PHE A 220 13.14 -6.60 8.31
C PHE A 220 13.46 -7.42 9.58
N PRO A 221 12.72 -7.20 10.68
CA PRO A 221 12.89 -7.93 11.92
C PRO A 221 12.44 -9.40 11.81
#